data_AF-A0A7U6QQE8-F1
#
_entry.id   AF-A0A7U6QQE8-F1
#
_cell.length_a   1.000
_cell.length_b   1.000
_cell.length_c   1.000
_cell.angle_alpha   90.00
_cell.angle_beta   90.00
_cell.angle_gamma   90.00
#
_symmetry.space_group_name_H-M   'P 1'
#
loop_
_entity.id
_entity.type
_entity.pdbx_description
1 polymer ?
#
loop_
_entity_poly.entity_id
_entity_poly.type
_entity_poly.pdbx_seq_one_letter_code
_entity_poly.pdbx_strand_id
1 'polypeptide(L)' 'MAVYVDFANISFRQDRWCHLLADSLDELHDFALLINVDKRWFHKNASYPHYDITVRTREIAISKGALPSSRKK' A
#
# COMPACT_ATOMS: atom_id res chain seq x y z
N MET A 1 7.95 4.41 12.79
CA MET A 1 6.56 4.81 12.52
C MET A 1 6.54 5.41 11.14
N ALA A 2 6.39 4.54 10.15
CA ALA A 2 6.48 4.87 8.75
C ALA A 2 5.53 3.98 7.93
N VAL A 3 5.12 4.51 6.79
CA VAL A 3 4.33 3.81 5.78
C VAL A 3 5.26 3.46 4.64
N TYR A 4 5.12 2.25 4.11
CA TYR A 4 5.95 1.72 3.04
C TYR A 4 5.08 1.28 1.88
N VAL A 5 5.61 1.43 0.67
CA VAL A 5 5.00 0.87 -0.53
C VAL A 5 6.04 0.06 -1.29
N ASP A 6 5.71 -1.19 -1.61
CA ASP A 6 6.62 -2.05 -2.35
C ASP A 6 6.65 -1.74 -3.86
N PHE A 7 7.48 -2.49 -4.58
CA PHE A 7 7.57 -2.46 -6.04
C PHE A 7 6.90 -3.70 -6.66
N ALA A 8 5.96 -4.35 -5.96
CA ALA A 8 5.25 -5.46 -6.55
C ALA A 8 4.55 -4.99 -7.83
N ASN A 9 4.54 -5.84 -8.85
CA ASN A 9 4.02 -5.50 -10.16
C ASN A 9 3.04 -6.58 -10.60
N ILE A 10 2.02 -6.81 -9.77
CA ILE A 10 1.07 -7.90 -9.94
C ILE A 10 0.03 -7.47 -10.98
N SER A 11 -0.02 -8.16 -12.12
CA SER A 11 -0.99 -7.90 -13.18
C SER A 11 -2.37 -8.46 -12.79
N PHE A 12 -3.36 -7.59 -12.61
CA PHE A 12 -4.74 -7.98 -12.34
C PHE A 12 -5.74 -6.95 -12.91
N ARG A 13 -6.75 -7.44 -13.63
CA ARG A 13 -7.82 -6.62 -14.26
C ARG A 13 -7.29 -5.38 -15.00
N GLN A 14 -6.32 -5.59 -15.89
CA GLN A 14 -5.67 -4.57 -16.73
C GLN A 14 -4.76 -3.59 -15.98
N ASP A 15 -4.74 -3.62 -14.65
CA ASP A 15 -3.86 -2.80 -13.83
C ASP A 15 -2.71 -3.60 -13.22
N ARG A 16 -1.74 -2.86 -12.70
CA ARG A 16 -0.60 -3.37 -11.94
C ARG A 16 -0.73 -2.94 -10.49
N TRP A 17 -0.52 -3.90 -9.59
CA TRP A 17 -0.80 -3.76 -8.17
C TRP A 17 0.45 -3.93 -7.32
N CYS A 18 0.53 -3.11 -6.27
CA CYS A 18 1.55 -3.05 -5.23
C CYS A 18 0.88 -3.16 -3.85
N HIS A 19 1.68 -3.33 -2.81
CA HIS A 19 1.18 -3.38 -1.44
C HIS A 19 1.62 -2.14 -0.64
N LEU A 20 0.67 -1.54 0.07
CA LEU A 20 0.89 -0.47 1.05
C LEU A 20 0.87 -1.07 2.46
N LEU A 21 1.88 -0.73 3.25
CA LEU A 21 2.29 -1.38 4.49
C LEU A 21 2.62 -0.30 5.52
N ALA A 22 2.55 -0.59 6.82
CA ALA A 22 3.00 0.36 7.85
C ALA A 22 3.47 -0.37 9.11
N ASP A 23 4.18 0.34 9.98
CA ASP A 23 4.64 -0.22 11.27
C ASP A 23 3.45 -0.56 12.21
N SER A 24 2.29 0.11 12.05
CA SER A 24 1.06 -0.16 12.79
C SER A 24 -0.21 -0.11 11.91
N LEU A 25 -1.31 -0.70 12.39
CA LEU A 25 -2.58 -0.69 11.66
C LEU A 25 -3.22 0.71 11.61
N ASP A 26 -3.11 1.47 12.68
CA ASP A 26 -3.67 2.83 12.73
C ASP A 26 -2.99 3.72 11.68
N GLU A 27 -1.66 3.69 11.60
CA GLU A 27 -0.91 4.39 10.56
C GLU A 27 -1.29 3.94 9.15
N LEU A 28 -1.49 2.63 8.96
CA LEU A 28 -1.88 2.08 7.67
C LEU A 28 -3.26 2.60 7.24
N HIS A 29 -4.23 2.60 8.16
CA HIS A 29 -5.58 3.08 7.90
C HIS A 29 -5.64 4.58 7.69
N ASP A 30 -4.95 5.36 8.52
CA ASP A 30 -4.90 6.81 8.41
C ASP A 30 -4.24 7.24 7.11
N PHE A 31 -3.16 6.57 6.71
CA PHE A 31 -2.50 6.85 5.44
C PHE A 31 -3.36 6.43 4.25
N ALA A 32 -4.02 5.27 4.30
CA ALA A 32 -4.96 4.86 3.26
C ALA A 32 -6.09 5.89 3.07
N LEU A 33 -6.62 6.44 4.17
CA LEU A 33 -7.60 7.53 4.11
C LEU A 33 -7.01 8.80 3.48
N LEU A 34 -5.80 9.19 3.85
CA LEU A 34 -5.09 10.36 3.31
C LEU A 34 -4.94 10.31 1.79
N ILE A 35 -4.70 9.13 1.22
CA ILE A 35 -4.54 8.93 -0.22
C ILE A 35 -5.81 8.41 -0.94
N ASN A 36 -6.96 8.43 -0.26
CA ASN A 36 -8.26 7.98 -0.77
C ASN A 36 -8.30 6.53 -1.27
N VAL A 37 -7.62 5.62 -0.55
CA VAL A 37 -7.71 4.17 -0.81
C VAL A 37 -8.93 3.60 -0.08
N ASP A 38 -9.75 2.83 -0.81
CA ASP A 38 -10.94 2.19 -0.26
C ASP A 38 -10.57 1.09 0.75
N LYS A 39 -11.27 1.07 1.90
CA LYS A 39 -11.14 0.05 2.96
C LYS A 39 -11.34 -1.38 2.46
N ARG A 40 -12.05 -1.58 1.34
CA ARG A 40 -12.24 -2.90 0.72
C ARG A 40 -10.94 -3.54 0.23
N TRP A 41 -9.92 -2.74 -0.05
CA TRP A 41 -8.61 -3.24 -0.48
C TRP A 41 -7.71 -3.64 0.70
N PHE A 42 -8.21 -3.56 1.94
CA PHE A 42 -7.47 -3.96 3.13
C PHE A 42 -7.49 -5.47 3.35
N HIS A 43 -6.32 -6.08 3.41
CA HIS A 43 -6.12 -7.50 3.64
C HIS A 43 -5.74 -7.78 5.09
N LYS A 44 -6.74 -7.80 5.97
CA LYS A 44 -6.57 -8.02 7.41
C LYS A 44 -5.97 -9.39 7.80
N ASN A 45 -6.28 -10.43 7.04
CA ASN A 45 -5.91 -11.83 7.36
C ASN A 45 -4.60 -12.28 6.69
N ALA A 46 -3.89 -11.38 6.01
CA ALA A 46 -2.59 -11.70 5.42
C ALA A 46 -1.53 -11.86 6.51
N SER A 47 -0.45 -12.60 6.22
CA SER A 47 0.71 -12.74 7.13
C SER A 47 1.28 -11.38 7.55
N TYR A 48 1.09 -10.37 6.72
CA TYR A 48 1.33 -8.98 7.07
C TYR A 48 0.18 -8.12 6.52
N PRO A 49 -0.64 -7.49 7.38
CA PRO A 49 -1.76 -6.67 6.95
C PRO A 49 -1.32 -5.53 6.03
N HIS A 50 -2.02 -5.34 4.92
CA HIS A 50 -1.68 -4.37 3.88
C HIS A 50 -2.92 -3.92 3.12
N TYR A 51 -2.76 -2.84 2.34
CA TYR A 51 -3.70 -2.47 1.29
C TYR A 51 -3.13 -2.82 -0.08
N ASP A 52 -3.97 -3.36 -0.95
CA ASP A 52 -3.66 -3.46 -2.37
C ASP A 52 -3.92 -2.10 -3.04
N ILE A 53 -2.90 -1.55 -3.68
CA ILE A 53 -2.98 -0.28 -4.39
C ILE A 53 -2.40 -0.42 -5.80
N THR A 54 -2.82 0.43 -6.73
CA THR A 54 -2.25 0.41 -8.09
C THR A 54 -0.86 1.03 -8.13
N VAL A 55 -0.07 0.72 -9.15
CA VAL A 55 1.22 1.40 -9.43
C VAL A 55 1.03 2.92 -9.58
N ARG A 56 -0.12 3.38 -10.08
CA ARG A 56 -0.44 4.81 -10.13
C ARG A 56 -0.64 5.40 -8.73
N THR A 57 -1.36 4.69 -7.87
CA THR A 57 -1.56 5.08 -6.46
C THR A 57 -0.25 5.05 -5.67
N ARG A 58 0.68 4.16 -6.01
CA ARG A 58 2.02 4.11 -5.42
C ARG A 58 2.78 5.42 -5.59
N GLU A 59 2.75 6.03 -6.77
CA GLU A 59 3.41 7.33 -6.99
C GLU A 59 2.81 8.43 -6.10
N ILE A 60 1.49 8.40 -5.90
CA ILE A 60 0.80 9.30 -4.96
C ILE A 60 1.27 9.02 -3.53
N ALA A 61 1.32 7.75 -3.11
CA ALA A 61 1.77 7.37 -1.78
C ALA A 61 3.19 7.89 -1.50
N ILE A 62 4.12 7.74 -2.44
CA ILE A 62 5.49 8.25 -2.32
C ILE A 62 5.51 9.78 -2.20
N SER A 63 4.72 10.48 -3.03
CA SER A 63 4.61 11.94 -2.95
C SER A 63 4.05 12.44 -1.62
N LYS A 64 3.31 11.59 -0.90
CA LYS A 64 2.70 11.86 0.40
C LYS A 64 3.53 11.37 1.59
N GLY A 65 4.74 10.86 1.34
CA GLY A 65 5.69 10.48 2.38
C GLY A 65 5.79 8.98 2.66
N ALA A 66 5.12 8.12 1.88
CA ALA A 66 5.38 6.68 1.96
C ALA A 66 6.79 6.37 1.44
N LEU A 67 7.50 5.52 2.17
CA LEU A 67 8.85 5.11 1.82
C LEU A 67 8.81 3.98 0.78
N PRO A 68 9.56 4.07 -0.33
CA PRO A 68 9.69 2.96 -1.25
C PRO A 68 10.39 1.79 -0.55
N SER A 69 9.70 0.67 -0.40
CA SER A 69 10.24 -0.52 0.22
C SER A 69 11.05 -1.31 -0.81
N SER A 70 12.25 -1.76 -0.41
CA SER A 70 13.05 -2.72 -1.18
C SER A 70 12.61 -4.16 -0.94
N ARG A 71 11.53 -4.37 -0.16
CA ARG A 71 11.08 -5.70 0.24
C ARG A 71 10.52 -6.42 -0.98
N LYS A 72 11.34 -7.29 -1.56
CA LYS A 72 10.86 -8.35 -2.46
C LYS A 72 10.12 -9.34 -1.57
N LYS A 73 8.83 -9.51 -1.83
CA LYS A 73 7.95 -10.49 -1.17
C LYS A 73 8.60 -11.87 -1.13
#